data_AF-A0A0W8FCL0-F1
#
_entry.id   AF-A0A0W8FCL0-F1
#
_cell.length_a   1.000
_cell.length_b   1.000
_cell.length_c   1.000
_cell.angle_alpha   90.00
_cell.angle_beta   90.00
_cell.angle_gamma   90.00
#
_symmetry.space_group_name_H-M   'P 1'
#
loop_
_entity.id
_entity.type
_entity.pdbx_description
1 polymer ?
#
loop_
_entity_poly.entity_id
_entity_poly.type
_entity_poly.pdbx_seq_one_letter_code
_entity_poly.pdbx_strand_id
1 'polypeptide(L)' 'MALHLLHGSPAAAVAFYDPRLGAVVVATHSREWQVGQIVDVVLEQSMLGE' A
#
# COMPACT_ATOMS: atom_id res chain seq x y z
N MET A 1 -0.76 9.33 13.75
CA MET A 1 0.71 9.21 13.61
C MET A 1 1.17 8.03 12.75
N ALA A 2 0.30 7.10 12.31
CA ALA A 2 0.73 5.94 11.51
C ALA A 2 1.39 6.30 10.15
N LEU A 3 0.80 7.23 9.38
CA LEU A 3 1.41 7.74 8.13
C LEU A 3 2.68 8.57 8.37
N HIS A 4 2.82 9.19 9.55
CA HIS A 4 3.98 10.03 9.87
C HIS A 4 5.27 9.19 9.97
N LEU A 5 5.18 7.96 10.50
CA LEU A 5 6.32 7.03 10.55
C LEU A 5 6.79 6.60 9.16
N LEU A 6 5.86 6.52 8.20
CA LEU A 6 6.15 6.08 6.84
C LEU A 6 6.65 7.23 5.94
N HIS A 7 6.28 8.47 6.26
CA HIS A 7 6.72 9.67 5.54
C HIS A 7 8.24 9.89 5.61
N GLY A 8 8.93 9.38 6.64
CA GLY A 8 10.39 9.43 6.77
C GLY A 8 11.15 8.34 6.00
N SER A 9 10.45 7.42 5.33
CA SER A 9 11.06 6.32 4.56
C SER A 9 11.26 6.69 3.08
N PRO A 10 12.20 6.06 2.35
CA PRO A 10 12.37 6.27 0.91
C PRO A 10 11.28 5.58 0.06
N ALA A 11 10.14 5.19 0.64
CA ALA A 11 9.06 4.51 -0.06
C ALA A 11 8.36 5.44 -1.05
N ALA A 12 8.42 5.13 -2.35
CA ALA A 12 7.82 5.94 -3.42
C ALA A 12 6.31 6.22 -3.23
N ALA A 13 5.59 5.24 -2.67
CA ALA A 13 4.17 5.33 -2.38
C ALA A 13 3.80 4.53 -1.11
N VAL A 14 2.69 4.92 -0.50
CA VAL A 14 2.07 4.25 0.64
C VAL A 14 0.68 3.78 0.23
N ALA A 15 0.33 2.53 0.53
CA ALA A 15 -0.98 1.97 0.23
C ALA A 15 -1.56 1.20 1.42
N PHE A 16 -2.89 1.16 1.52
CA PHE A 16 -3.61 0.28 2.45
C PHE A 16 -4.27 -0.87 1.69
N TYR A 17 -4.10 -2.08 2.19
CA TYR A 17 -4.76 -3.25 1.62
C TYR A 17 -6.23 -3.32 2.05
N ASP A 18 -7.12 -3.42 1.07
CA ASP A 18 -8.52 -3.80 1.21
C ASP A 18 -8.72 -5.14 0.49
N PRO A 19 -9.19 -6.20 1.17
CA PRO A 19 -9.36 -7.53 0.55
C PRO A 19 -10.29 -7.58 -0.66
N ARG A 20 -11.16 -6.57 -0.84
CA ARG A 20 -12.11 -6.49 -1.96
C ARG A 20 -11.56 -5.71 -3.14
N LEU A 21 -10.52 -4.90 -2.94
CA LEU A 21 -9.99 -3.99 -3.96
C LEU A 21 -8.53 -4.31 -4.31
N GLY A 22 -7.70 -4.65 -3.33
CA GLY A 22 -6.24 -4.66 -3.44
C GLY A 22 -5.59 -3.60 -2.55
N ALA A 23 -4.33 -3.25 -2.79
CA ALA A 23 -3.66 -2.19 -2.07
C ALA A 23 -3.93 -0.81 -2.71
N VAL A 24 -4.67 0.04 -2.02
CA VAL A 24 -5.06 1.37 -2.48
C VAL A 24 -4.02 2.40 -2.05
N VAL A 25 -3.38 3.08 -3.01
CA VAL A 25 -2.40 4.14 -2.75
C VAL A 25 -3.06 5.33 -2.07
N VAL A 26 -2.56 5.74 -0.91
CA VAL A 26 -3.08 6.86 -0.11
C VAL A 26 -2.13 8.06 -0.03
N ALA A 27 -0.85 7.87 -0.34
CA ALA A 27 0.13 8.95 -0.44
C ALA A 27 1.28 8.54 -1.38
N THR A 28 1.87 9.50 -2.09
CA THR A 28 3.05 9.26 -2.92
C THR A 28 3.85 10.54 -3.11
N HIS A 29 5.17 10.40 -3.32
CA HIS A 29 6.07 11.46 -3.76
C HIS A 29 6.65 11.18 -5.17
N SER A 30 6.19 10.11 -5.83
CA SER A 30 6.62 9.70 -7.16
C SER A 30 5.56 10.07 -8.19
N ARG A 31 6.01 10.42 -9.41
CA ARG A 31 5.11 10.69 -10.55
C ARG A 31 4.57 9.42 -11.20
N GLU A 32 5.12 8.26 -10.84
CA GLU A 32 4.72 6.96 -11.38
C GLU A 32 3.46 6.41 -10.70
N TRP A 33 3.11 6.93 -9.52
CA TRP A 33 1.98 6.48 -8.71
C TRP A 33 0.95 7.58 -8.55
N GLN A 34 -0.30 7.19 -8.31
CA GLN A 34 -1.40 8.13 -8.10
C GLN A 34 -2.21 7.75 -6.86
N VAL A 35 -2.62 8.74 -6.08
CA VAL A 35 -3.55 8.52 -4.96
C VAL A 35 -4.86 7.95 -5.49
N GLY A 36 -5.36 6.90 -4.85
CA GLY A 36 -6.54 6.14 -5.28
C GLY A 36 -6.23 5.01 -6.29
N GLN A 37 -5.00 4.92 -6.80
CA GLN A 37 -4.58 3.79 -7.62
C GLN A 37 -4.68 2.50 -6.80
N ILE A 38 -5.27 1.47 -7.42
CA ILE A 38 -5.36 0.13 -6.86
C ILE A 38 -4.19 -0.69 -7.41
N VAL A 39 -3.39 -1.25 -6.51
CA VAL A 39 -2.35 -2.22 -6.81
C VAL A 39 -2.90 -3.60 -6.51
N ASP A 40 -2.90 -4.46 -7.52
CA ASP A 40 -3.31 -5.86 -7.33
C ASP A 40 -2.24 -6.58 -6.49
N VAL A 41 -2.67 -7.22 -5.41
CA VAL A 41 -1.78 -7.92 -4.47
C VAL A 41 -2.27 -9.35 -4.33
N VAL A 42 -1.46 -10.27 -4.84
CA VAL A 42 -1.68 -11.70 -4.63
C VAL A 42 -1.14 -12.07 -3.25
N LEU A 43 -2.03 -12.39 -2.32
CA LEU A 43 -1.67 -12.93 -1.02
C LEU A 43 -1.50 -14.44 -1.13
N GLU A 44 -0.32 -14.95 -0.79
CA GLU A 44 -0.11 -16.39 -0.64
C GLU A 44 -0.76 -16.86 0.67
N GLN A 45 -1.63 -17.87 0.60
CA GLN A 45 -2.41 -18.36 1.76
C GLN A 45 -1.53 -18.93 2.90
N SER A 46 -0.24 -19.20 2.65
CA SER A 46 0.69 -19.77 3.64
C SER A 46 1.05 -18.83 4.81
N MET A 47 0.67 -17.55 4.76
CA MET A 47 0.93 -16.57 5.82
C MET A 47 -0.21 -16.39 6.83
N LEU A 48 -1.36 -17.03 6.60
CA LEU A 48 -2.45 -17.11 7.58
C LEU A 48 -2.32 -18.47 8.27
N GLY A 49 -1.46 -18.53 9.30
CA GLY A 49 -1.33 -19.73 10.13
C GLY A 49 -2.70 -20.18 10.65
N GLU A 50 -2.93 -21.49 10.60
CA GLU A 50 -4.02 -22.13 11.34
C GLU A 50 -3.90 -21.90 12.84
#